data_AF-M1EI56-F1
#
_entry.id   AF-M1EI56-F1
#
_cell.length_a   1.000
_cell.length_b   1.000
_cell.length_c   1.000
_cell.angle_alpha   90.00
_cell.angle_beta   90.00
_cell.angle_gamma   90.00
#
_symmetry.space_group_name_H-M   'P 1'
#
loop_
_entity.id
_entity.type
_entity.pdbx_description
1 polymer ?
#
loop_
_entity_poly.entity_id
_entity_poly.type
_entity_poly.pdbx_seq_one_letter_code
_entity_poly.pdbx_strand_id
1 'polypeptide(L)' 'PSGFTLDDVIQTGVDNPGHPFIMTVGCVAGDEESYQVFKDLFDPIIQDRHGGYKPTDKHKTDLNHENLKGGDDL' A
#
# COMPACT_ATOMS: atom_id res chain seq x y z
N PRO A 1 -16.90 0.28 13.19
CA PRO A 1 -15.63 -0.44 12.89
C PRO A 1 -15.82 -1.96 13.05
N SER A 2 -15.17 -2.74 12.17
CA SER A 2 -15.37 -4.20 12.07
C SER A 2 -14.76 -5.00 13.23
N GLY A 3 -13.92 -4.36 14.07
CA GLY A 3 -13.17 -5.01 15.14
C GLY A 3 -11.75 -5.43 14.73
N PHE A 4 -11.30 -5.11 13.51
CA PHE A 4 -9.95 -5.37 13.03
C PHE A 4 -8.89 -4.65 13.88
N THR A 5 -7.82 -5.34 14.24
CA THR A 5 -6.81 -4.88 15.20
C THR A 5 -5.44 -4.70 14.57
N LEU A 6 -4.50 -4.12 15.33
CA LEU A 6 -3.11 -3.97 14.89
C LEU A 6 -2.42 -5.33 14.69
N ASP A 7 -2.74 -6.33 15.52
CA ASP A 7 -2.17 -7.67 15.38
C ASP A 7 -2.62 -8.30 14.05
N ASP A 8 -3.90 -8.15 13.71
CA ASP A 8 -4.44 -8.61 12.41
C ASP A 8 -3.74 -7.92 11.23
N VAL A 9 -3.41 -6.63 11.37
CA VAL A 9 -2.69 -5.86 10.34
C VAL A 9 -1.30 -6.42 10.08
N ILE A 10 -0.53 -6.78 11.13
CA ILE A 10 0.90 -7.11 11.00
C ILE A 10 1.20 -8.60 10.94
N GLN A 11 0.24 -9.47 11.24
CA GLN A 11 0.46 -10.92 11.40
C GLN A 11 1.23 -11.52 10.22
N THR A 12 0.89 -11.12 8.99
CA THR A 12 1.58 -11.62 7.79
C THR A 12 3.06 -11.25 7.73
N GLY A 13 3.46 -10.06 8.19
CA GLY A 13 4.87 -9.65 8.23
C GLY A 13 5.65 -10.27 9.38
N VAL A 14 4.96 -10.66 10.46
CA VAL A 14 5.56 -11.42 11.57
C VAL A 14 5.83 -12.87 11.14
N ASP A 15 4.86 -13.51 10.50
CA ASP A 15 4.96 -14.92 10.09
C ASP A 15 5.88 -15.11 8.88
N ASN A 16 6.00 -14.09 8.02
CA ASN A 16 6.80 -14.14 6.79
C ASN A 16 7.95 -13.12 6.87
N PRO A 17 9.16 -13.53 7.30
CA PRO A 17 10.29 -12.61 7.47
C PRO A 17 10.81 -11.99 6.16
N GLY A 18 10.34 -12.49 5.00
CA GLY A 18 10.64 -11.96 3.69
C GLY A 18 10.11 -12.87 2.58
N HIS A 19 10.36 -12.48 1.33
CA HIS A 19 10.02 -13.30 0.17
C HIS A 19 11.25 -13.44 -0.76
N PRO A 20 11.53 -14.63 -1.33
CA PRO A 20 12.80 -14.90 -2.03
C PRO A 20 13.13 -14.01 -3.23
N PHE A 21 12.13 -13.36 -3.82
CA PHE A 21 12.27 -12.63 -5.09
C PHE A 21 11.87 -11.15 -5.04
N ILE A 22 11.14 -10.73 -4.00
CA ILE A 22 10.58 -9.38 -3.92
C ILE A 22 10.58 -8.88 -2.48
N MET A 23 10.65 -7.57 -2.31
CA MET A 23 10.44 -6.93 -1.01
C MET A 23 8.94 -6.89 -0.71
N THR A 24 8.53 -7.55 0.38
CA THR A 24 7.15 -7.57 0.85
C THR A 24 6.85 -6.34 1.70
N VAL A 25 5.56 -5.98 1.79
CA VAL A 25 5.09 -4.87 2.65
C VAL A 25 4.98 -5.32 4.11
N GLY A 26 4.51 -6.55 4.37
CA GLY A 26 4.43 -7.11 5.72
C GLY A 26 3.21 -6.69 6.55
N CYS A 27 2.25 -5.96 5.97
CA CYS A 27 0.99 -5.65 6.63
C CYS A 27 -0.17 -5.58 5.63
N VAL A 28 -1.41 -5.71 6.13
CA VAL A 28 -2.65 -5.63 5.35
C VAL A 28 -3.71 -4.80 6.06
N ALA A 29 -4.65 -4.23 5.30
CA ALA A 29 -5.83 -3.57 5.84
C ALA A 29 -7.04 -4.52 5.81
N GLY A 30 -7.80 -4.58 6.90
CA GLY A 30 -9.01 -5.40 6.99
C GLY A 30 -10.28 -4.68 6.56
N ASP A 31 -10.29 -3.35 6.67
CA ASP A 31 -11.38 -2.46 6.26
C ASP A 31 -10.82 -1.08 5.83
N GLU A 32 -11.70 -0.20 5.35
CA GLU A 32 -11.31 1.15 4.89
C GLU A 32 -10.74 1.98 6.05
N GLU A 33 -11.34 1.88 7.22
CA GLU A 33 -10.94 2.61 8.41
C GLU A 33 -9.55 2.20 8.92
N SER A 34 -9.07 1.00 8.62
CA SER A 34 -7.74 0.50 9.00
C SER A 34 -6.62 1.47 8.60
N TYR A 35 -6.70 2.08 7.41
CA TYR A 35 -5.72 3.08 6.96
C TYR A 35 -5.71 4.36 7.79
N GLN A 36 -6.84 4.72 8.39
CA GLN A 36 -6.95 5.91 9.25
C GLN A 36 -6.60 5.58 10.70
N VAL A 37 -7.13 4.48 11.23
CA VAL A 37 -6.93 4.05 12.63
C VAL A 37 -5.46 3.71 12.89
N PHE A 38 -4.81 3.03 11.95
CA PHE A 38 -3.41 2.61 12.06
C PHE A 38 -2.48 3.44 11.16
N LYS A 39 -2.85 4.69 10.86
CA LYS A 39 -2.09 5.57 9.97
C LYS A 39 -0.64 5.76 10.37
N ASP A 40 -0.33 5.74 11.66
CA ASP A 40 1.05 5.94 12.15
C ASP A 40 1.96 4.74 11.77
N LEU A 41 1.38 3.59 11.45
CA LEU A 41 2.06 2.45 10.84
C LEU A 41 2.00 2.51 9.30
N PHE A 42 0.81 2.74 8.72
CA PHE A 42 0.64 2.70 7.27
C PHE A 42 1.33 3.84 6.51
N ASP A 43 1.29 5.07 7.03
CA ASP A 43 1.88 6.26 6.41
C ASP A 43 3.38 6.07 6.09
N PRO A 44 4.26 5.70 7.04
CA PRO A 44 5.67 5.48 6.73
C PRO A 44 5.88 4.28 5.79
N ILE A 45 5.10 3.21 5.92
CA ILE A 45 5.19 2.03 5.04
C ILE A 45 4.84 2.39 3.59
N ILE A 46 3.76 3.15 3.39
CA ILE A 46 3.33 3.63 2.07
C ILE A 46 4.41 4.52 1.47
N GLN A 47 4.97 5.44 2.27
CA GLN A 47 6.02 6.34 1.84
C GLN A 47 7.26 5.56 1.37
N ASP A 48 7.72 4.57 2.14
CA ASP A 48 8.87 3.74 1.77
C ASP A 48 8.58 2.89 0.51
N ARG A 49 7.40 2.26 0.46
CA ARG A 49 7.05 1.37 -0.65
C ARG A 49 6.81 2.10 -1.97
N HIS A 50 6.34 3.35 -1.91
CA HIS A 50 6.00 4.18 -3.07
C HIS A 50 7.00 5.30 -3.33
N GLY A 51 8.27 5.11 -2.93
CA GLY A 51 9.37 5.99 -3.36
C GLY A 51 9.29 7.41 -2.81
N GLY A 52 8.85 7.57 -1.56
CA GLY A 52 8.76 8.86 -0.87
C GLY A 52 7.39 9.53 -0.95
N TYR A 53 6.34 8.81 -1.34
CA TYR A 53 4.97 9.34 -1.41
C TYR A 53 4.44 9.70 -0.03
N LYS A 54 4.26 10.99 0.26
CA LYS A 54 3.95 11.50 1.59
C LYS A 54 2.45 11.43 1.89
N PRO A 55 2.05 11.36 3.17
CA PRO A 55 0.63 11.45 3.56
C PRO A 55 -0.07 12.74 3.10
N THR A 56 0.70 13.80 2.83
CA THR A 56 0.19 15.08 2.32
C THR A 56 0.03 15.12 0.80
N ASP A 57 0.60 14.15 0.09
CA ASP A 57 0.50 14.09 -1.37
C ASP A 57 -0.90 13.63 -1.77
N LYS A 58 -1.33 14.00 -2.98
CA LYS A 58 -2.66 13.66 -3.51
C LYS A 58 -2.55 12.73 -4.69
N HIS A 59 -3.30 11.64 -4.66
CA HIS A 59 -3.29 10.66 -5.74
C HIS A 59 -3.98 11.28 -6.96
N LYS A 60 -3.35 11.17 -8.14
CA LYS A 60 -3.93 11.60 -9.40
C LYS A 60 -4.26 10.37 -10.23
N THR A 61 -5.53 10.28 -10.64
CA THR A 61 -6.02 9.21 -11.51
C THR A 61 -6.31 9.79 -12.90
N ASP A 62 -5.87 9.08 -13.94
CA ASP A 62 -6.23 9.34 -15.34
C ASP A 62 -6.53 8.01 -16.02
N LEU A 63 -7.81 7.75 -16.26
CA LEU A 63 -8.30 6.53 -16.92
C LEU A 63 -8.61 6.77 -18.40
N ASN A 64 -8.22 7.92 -18.97
CA ASN A 64 -8.33 8.12 -20.41
C ASN A 64 -7.23 7.35 -21.14
N HIS A 65 -7.57 6.18 -21.71
CA HIS A 65 -6.61 5.35 -22.42
C HIS A 65 -6.01 6.02 -23.67
N GLU A 66 -6.67 7.04 -24.23
CA GLU A 66 -6.14 7.81 -25.36
C GLU A 66 -4.90 8.64 -25.00
N ASN A 67 -4.65 8.89 -23.71
CA ASN A 67 -3.46 9.59 -23.25
C ASN A 67 -2.19 8.72 -23.30
N LEU A 68 -2.32 7.41 -23.56
CA LEU A 68 -1.19 6.51 -23.79
C LEU A 68 -0.51 6.85 -25.13
N LYS A 69 0.82 6.98 -25.11
CA LYS A 69 1.63 7.25 -26.31
C LYS A 69 2.59 6.08 -26.56
N GLY A 70 2.57 5.52 -27.77
CA GLY A 70 3.34 4.32 -28.15
C GLY A 70 2.66 3.01 -27.72
N GLY A 71 3.36 1.88 -27.84
CA GLY A 71 2.85 0.54 -27.49
C GLY A 71 1.94 -0.08 -28.55
N ASP A 72 1.82 0.56 -29.71
CA ASP A 72 1.20 0.06 -30.93
C ASP A 72 2.10 -0.92 -31.70
N ASP A 73 3.37 -1.06 -31.30
CA ASP A 73 4.41 -1.88 -31.91
C ASP A 73 4.79 -3.15 -31.11
N LEU A 74 3.99 -3.52 -30.11
CA LEU A 74 4.07 -4.79 -29.36
C LEU A 74 3.17 -5.87 -29.99
#